data_AF-A0AAP0MF59-F1
#
_entry.id   AF-A0AAP0MF59-F1
#
_cell.length_a   1.000
_cell.length_b   1.000
_cell.length_c   1.000
_cell.angle_alpha   90.00
_cell.angle_beta   90.00
_cell.angle_gamma   90.00
#
_symmetry.space_group_name_H-M   'P 1'
#
loop_
_entity.id
_entity.type
_entity.pdbx_description
1 polymer ?
#
loop_
_entity_poly.entity_id
_entity_poly.type
_entity_poly.pdbx_seq_one_letter_code
_entity_poly.pdbx_strand_id
1 'polypeptide(L)'
;MAIADAAVLGKCLEKLGEENLHSALEEYQSVRLPVTTKQVLHSRRVGQIKLGLPLPDRELFDPNTASPEGCEILKQRSLPFFDDVPATLE
;
A
#
# COMPACT_ATOMS: atom_id res chain seq x y z
N MET A 1 -1.04 4.43 5.22
CA MET A 1 0.42 4.48 5.00
C MET A 1 1.12 5.01 6.24
N ALA A 2 1.19 6.32 6.48
CA ALA A 2 1.97 6.89 7.59
C ALA A 2 1.66 6.31 8.99
N ILE A 3 0.38 6.09 9.34
CA ILE A 3 0.00 5.49 10.64
C ILE A 3 0.56 4.07 10.78
N ALA A 4 0.44 3.26 9.73
CA ALA A 4 0.95 1.90 9.73
C ALA A 4 2.49 1.86 9.74
N ASP A 5 3.12 2.81 9.04
CA ASP A 5 4.59 2.97 9.05
C ASP A 5 5.08 3.29 10.47
N ALA A 6 4.45 4.24 11.16
CA ALA A 6 4.77 4.59 12.54
C ALA A 6 4.53 3.42 13.51
N ALA A 7 3.43 2.68 13.35
CA ALA A 7 3.12 1.53 14.19
C ALA A 7 4.17 0.40 14.04
N VAL A 8 4.59 0.08 12.81
CA VAL A 8 5.61 -0.93 12.56
C VAL A 8 6.97 -0.47 13.07
N LEU A 9 7.35 0.79 12.86
CA LEU A 9 8.59 1.33 13.41
C LEU A 9 8.62 1.25 14.93
N GLY A 10 7.51 1.62 15.59
CA GLY A 10 7.39 1.50 17.05
C GLY A 10 7.61 0.08 17.54
N LYS A 11 7.05 -0.94 16.86
CA LYS A 11 7.26 -2.34 17.21
C LYS A 11 8.70 -2.82 16.98
N CYS A 12 9.35 -2.39 15.89
CA CYS A 12 10.75 -2.72 15.64
C CYS A 12 11.67 -2.14 16.73
N LEU A 13 11.41 -0.91 17.15
CA LEU A 13 12.14 -0.26 18.25
C LEU A 13 11.86 -0.94 19.60
N GLU A 14 10.61 -1.31 19.88
CA GLU A 14 10.25 -2.07 21.09
C GLU A 14 10.94 -3.43 21.16
N LYS A 15 11.03 -4.14 20.03
CA LYS A 15 11.64 -5.47 19.92
C LYS A 15 13.15 -5.46 20.09
N LEU A 16 13.84 -4.51 19.46
CA LEU A 16 15.30 -4.50 19.36
C LEU A 16 15.99 -3.51 20.32
N GLY A 17 15.23 -2.59 20.92
CA GLY A 17 15.76 -1.55 21.80
C GLY A 17 16.37 -0.37 21.04
N GLU A 18 16.40 0.79 21.69
CA GLU A 18 16.95 2.04 21.12
C GLU A 18 18.46 1.94 20.85
N GLU A 19 19.16 1.10 21.61
CA GLU A 19 20.58 0.81 21.46
C GLU A 19 20.91 0.06 20.15
N ASN A 20 19.94 -0.62 19.54
CA ASN A 20 20.09 -1.32 18.26
C ASN A 20 19.33 -0.61 17.13
N LEU A 21 19.33 0.72 17.13
CA LEU A 21 18.58 1.55 16.17
C LEU A 21 18.79 1.15 14.70
N HIS A 22 20.03 0.85 14.29
CA HIS A 22 20.30 0.46 12.90
C HIS A 22 19.53 -0.81 12.51
N SER A 23 19.63 -1.86 13.33
CA SER A 23 18.93 -3.13 13.11
C SER A 23 17.41 -2.94 13.13
N ALA A 24 16.89 -2.08 14.00
CA ALA A 24 15.47 -1.76 14.06
C ALA A 24 14.96 -1.05 12.78
N LEU A 25 15.76 -0.14 12.23
CA LEU A 25 15.45 0.52 10.97
C LEU A 25 15.53 -0.44 9.77
N GLU A 26 16.49 -1.37 9.77
CA GLU A 26 16.58 -2.44 8.77
C GLU A 26 15.36 -3.35 8.81
N GLU A 27 14.94 -3.79 10.00
CA GLU A 27 13.74 -4.61 10.17
C GLU A 27 12.50 -3.84 9.69
N TYR A 28 12.31 -2.60 10.14
CA TYR A 28 11.23 -1.71 9.67
C TYR A 28 11.19 -1.61 8.14
N GLN A 29 12.34 -1.34 7.51
CA GLN A 29 12.42 -1.20 6.07
C GLN A 29 12.08 -2.51 5.36
N SER A 30 12.56 -3.66 5.87
CA SER A 30 12.26 -4.98 5.31
C SER A 30 10.76 -5.31 5.33
N VAL A 31 10.04 -4.92 6.39
CA VAL A 31 8.60 -5.12 6.52
C VAL A 31 7.81 -4.16 5.63
N ARG A 32 8.17 -2.88 5.64
CA ARG A 32 7.34 -1.83 5.01
C ARG A 32 7.58 -1.65 3.53
N LEU A 33 8.80 -1.86 3.04
CA LEU A 33 9.13 -1.69 1.63
C LEU A 33 8.19 -2.46 0.68
N PRO A 34 8.01 -3.79 0.80
CA PRO A 34 7.15 -4.54 -0.13
C PRO A 34 5.69 -4.10 -0.09
N VAL A 35 5.20 -3.68 1.08
CA VAL A 35 3.82 -3.20 1.25
C VAL A 35 3.63 -1.84 0.58
N THR A 36 4.51 -0.89 0.91
CA THR A 36 4.47 0.46 0.34
C THR A 36 4.66 0.43 -1.18
N THR A 37 5.55 -0.41 -1.71
CA THR A 37 5.70 -0.59 -3.16
C THR A 37 4.39 -1.00 -3.83
N LYS A 38 3.70 -2.01 -3.28
CA LYS A 38 2.40 -2.46 -3.83
C LYS A 38 1.33 -1.39 -3.72
N GLN A 39 1.26 -0.67 -2.61
CA GLN A 39 0.30 0.41 -2.38
C GLN A 39 0.51 1.60 -3.34
N VAL A 40 1.77 2.00 -3.57
CA VAL A 40 2.13 3.09 -4.50
C VAL A 40 1.82 2.70 -5.94
N LEU A 41 2.22 1.50 -6.37
CA LEU A 41 1.95 1.03 -7.73
C LEU A 41 0.45 0.91 -8.00
N HIS A 42 -0.32 0.37 -7.03
CA HIS A 42 -1.78 0.33 -7.11
C HIS A 42 -2.40 1.72 -7.21
N SER A 43 -1.98 2.65 -6.34
CA SER A 43 -2.51 4.01 -6.33
C SER A 43 -2.21 4.76 -7.63
N ARG A 44 -1.00 4.59 -8.18
CA ARG A 44 -0.62 5.13 -9.49
C ARG A 44 -1.53 4.58 -10.58
N ARG A 45 -1.73 3.27 -10.61
CA ARG A 45 -2.59 2.61 -11.58
C ARG A 45 -4.04 3.08 -11.48
N VAL A 46 -4.60 3.17 -10.27
CA VAL A 46 -5.93 3.74 -10.03
C VAL A 46 -6.03 5.18 -10.50
N GLY A 47 -4.99 5.99 -10.26
CA GLY A 47 -4.90 7.36 -10.78
C GLY A 47 -4.98 7.42 -12.30
N GLN A 48 -4.27 6.53 -13.00
CA GLN A 48 -4.35 6.42 -14.46
C GLN A 48 -5.75 6.04 -14.95
N ILE A 49 -6.43 5.10 -14.26
CA ILE A 49 -7.82 4.73 -14.56
C ILE A 49 -8.75 5.94 -14.40
N LYS A 50 -8.65 6.66 -13.28
CA LYS A 50 -9.49 7.84 -12.99
C LYS A 50 -9.31 8.97 -14.01
N LEU A 51 -8.11 9.09 -14.59
CA LEU A 51 -7.80 10.07 -15.62
C LEU A 51 -8.18 9.61 -17.04
N GLY A 52 -8.71 8.39 -17.20
CA GLY A 52 -9.04 7.84 -18.51
C GLY A 52 -7.79 7.61 -19.38
N LEU A 53 -6.65 7.26 -18.77
CA LEU A 53 -5.45 6.94 -19.53
C LEU A 53 -5.51 5.50 -20.05
N PRO A 54 -4.95 5.22 -21.25
CA PRO A 54 -4.91 3.87 -21.80
C PRO A 54 -4.00 2.97 -20.95
N LEU A 55 -4.50 1.79 -20.59
CA LEU A 55 -3.76 0.75 -19.89
C LEU A 55 -3.73 -0.52 -20.77
N PRO A 56 -2.62 -1.28 -20.76
CA PRO A 56 -2.44 -2.41 -21.68
C PRO A 56 -3.41 -3.58 -21.43
N ASP A 57 -4.00 -3.66 -20.23
CA ASP A 57 -4.80 -4.78 -19.75
C ASP A 57 -6.24 -4.40 -19.42
N ARG A 58 -6.71 -3.23 -19.88
CA ARG A 58 -8.08 -2.75 -19.65
C ARG A 58 -8.52 -1.74 -20.69
N GLU A 59 -9.82 -1.74 -21.00
CA GLU A 59 -10.47 -0.64 -21.72
C GLU A 59 -10.45 0.68 -20.92
N LEU A 60 -10.58 1.79 -21.66
CA LEU A 60 -10.66 3.14 -21.10
C LEU A 60 -11.85 3.26 -20.13
N PHE A 61 -11.61 3.86 -18.98
CA PHE A 61 -12.66 4.06 -17.99
C PHE A 61 -13.50 5.28 -18.34
N ASP A 62 -14.81 5.09 -18.47
CA ASP A 62 -15.80 6.16 -18.59
C ASP A 62 -16.71 6.17 -17.35
N PRO A 63 -16.68 7.24 -16.54
CA PRO A 63 -17.51 7.35 -15.34
C PRO A 63 -19.02 7.25 -15.60
N ASN A 64 -19.51 7.56 -16.80
CA ASN A 64 -20.93 7.55 -17.12
C ASN A 64 -21.47 6.16 -17.47
N THR A 65 -20.58 5.25 -17.88
CA THR A 65 -20.93 3.91 -18.36
C THR A 65 -20.27 2.80 -17.56
N ALA A 66 -19.39 3.14 -16.60
CA ALA A 66 -18.67 2.18 -15.78
C ALA A 66 -19.62 1.26 -14.99
N SER A 67 -19.34 -0.05 -15.06
CA SER A 67 -20.05 -1.02 -14.24
C SER A 67 -19.68 -0.86 -12.75
N PRO A 68 -20.54 -1.33 -11.83
CA PRO A 68 -20.23 -1.34 -10.39
C PRO A 68 -18.91 -2.06 -10.07
N GLU A 69 -18.64 -3.19 -10.72
CA GLU A 69 -17.40 -3.97 -10.60
C GLU A 69 -16.20 -3.17 -11.11
N GLY A 70 -16.40 -2.45 -12.23
CA GLY A 70 -15.40 -1.54 -12.79
C GLY A 70 -15.01 -0.42 -11.83
N CYS A 71 -15.91 -0.05 -10.91
CA CYS A 71 -15.71 0.97 -9.89
C CYS A 71 -15.13 0.43 -8.57
N GLU A 72 -15.18 -0.88 -8.32
CA GLU A 72 -14.62 -1.47 -7.09
C GLU A 72 -13.13 -1.20 -6.93
N ILE A 73 -12.37 -1.27 -8.03
CA ILE A 73 -10.93 -0.97 -8.04
C ILE A 73 -10.61 0.49 -7.68
N LEU A 74 -11.59 1.39 -7.77
CA LEU A 74 -11.41 2.82 -7.46
C LEU A 74 -11.61 3.13 -5.98
N LYS A 75 -12.22 2.20 -5.23
CA LYS A 75 -12.48 2.37 -3.80
C LYS A 75 -11.18 2.28 -3.01
N GLN A 76 -11.08 3.05 -1.94
CA GLN A 76 -9.90 3.05 -1.08
C GLN A 76 -9.61 1.67 -0.48
N ARG A 77 -10.66 0.90 -0.15
CA ARG A 77 -10.55 -0.48 0.35
C ARG A 77 -9.91 -1.47 -0.62
N SER A 78 -9.81 -1.12 -1.91
CA SER A 78 -9.11 -1.94 -2.91
C SER A 78 -7.58 -1.81 -2.81
N LEU A 79 -7.09 -0.86 -2.01
CA LEU A 79 -5.67 -0.68 -1.79
C LEU A 79 -5.09 -1.96 -1.14
N PRO A 80 -3.98 -2.51 -1.66
CA PRO A 80 -3.32 -3.64 -1.03
C PRO A 80 -3.01 -3.34 0.44
N PHE A 81 -3.31 -4.28 1.34
CA PHE A 81 -3.06 -4.13 2.78
C PHE A 81 -3.76 -2.91 3.39
N PHE A 82 -4.99 -2.63 2.96
CA PHE A 82 -5.81 -1.55 3.51
C PHE A 82 -6.21 -1.83 4.96
N ASP A 83 -6.74 -3.02 5.23
CA ASP A 83 -7.24 -3.40 6.56
C ASP A 83 -6.13 -3.82 7.53
N ASP A 84 -5.12 -4.52 7.02
CA ASP A 84 -3.98 -4.93 7.83
C ASP A 84 -2.69 -5.04 7.01
N VAL A 85 -1.59 -4.67 7.65
CA VAL A 85 -0.23 -4.83 7.12
C VAL A 85 0.28 -6.16 7.64
N PRO A 86 0.86 -7.04 6.79
CA PRO A 86 1.43 -8.29 7.25
C PRO A 86 2.42 -8.00 8.38
N ALA A 87 2.08 -8.43 9.58
CA ALA A 87 3.00 -8.38 10.70
C ALA A 87 4.00 -9.51 10.48
N THR A 88 5.14 -9.22 9.84
CA THR A 88 6.31 -10.11 9.85
C THR A 88 7.05 -10.08 11.19
N LEU A 89 6.35 -9.75 12.27
CA LEU A 89 6.91 -9.62 13.60
C LEU A 89 6.45 -10.81 14.44
N GLU A 90 7.09 -11.95 14.21
CA GLU A 90 7.31 -12.96 15.26
C GLU A 90 8.49 -12.55 16.14
#